data_AF-A0AAV3B8M0-F1
#
_entry.id   AF-A0AAV3B8M0-F1
#
_cell.length_a   1.000
_cell.length_b   1.000
_cell.length_c   1.000
_cell.angle_alpha   90.00
_cell.angle_beta   90.00
_cell.angle_gamma   90.00
#
_symmetry.space_group_name_H-M   'P 1'
#
loop_
_entity.id
_entity.type
_entity.pdbx_description
1 polymer ?
#
loop_
_entity_poly.entity_id
_entity_poly.type
_entity_poly.pdbx_seq_one_letter_code
_entity_poly.pdbx_strand_id
1 'polypeptide(L)'
;MLCQCSCYVGEDQQFQWCEKVLGCLQKTNLKVTILSTCPVSDYKTPESTYNLPVPFLKAVKTKHYTEGTPCGPLEQPNIVDGLPAAVMAHCQVWGIPAVYYQCYTDITKLDSVTIEAFRPVLSCQRMSLLAAKSENITQTLKKTVQTTEVQSNLYI
;
A
#
# COMPACT_ATOMS: atom_id res chain seq x y z
N MET A 1 11.01 -2.11 -10.29
CA MET A 1 9.98 -3.11 -10.64
C MET A 1 8.65 -2.63 -10.07
N LEU A 2 7.55 -2.81 -10.80
CA LEU A 2 6.19 -2.61 -10.28
C LEU A 2 5.53 -3.99 -10.18
N CYS A 3 5.00 -4.34 -9.01
CA CYS A 3 4.25 -5.57 -8.79
C CYS A 3 2.85 -5.18 -8.35
N GLN A 4 1.84 -5.70 -9.05
CA GLN A 4 0.45 -5.58 -8.66
C GLN A 4 -0.02 -6.97 -8.25
N CYS A 5 -0.61 -7.07 -7.06
CA CYS A 5 -1.36 -8.25 -6.66
C CYS A 5 -2.84 -8.02 -7.00
N SER A 6 -3.35 -8.73 -8.00
CA SER A 6 -4.76 -8.65 -8.43
C SER A 6 -5.61 -9.80 -7.87
N CYS A 7 -5.06 -10.62 -6.99
CA CYS A 7 -5.79 -11.73 -6.38
C CYS A 7 -5.69 -11.68 -4.87
N TYR A 8 -6.67 -12.27 -4.21
CA TYR A 8 -6.58 -12.53 -2.78
C TYR A 8 -5.49 -13.57 -2.53
N VAL A 9 -4.56 -13.26 -1.62
CA VAL A 9 -3.52 -14.18 -1.17
C VAL A 9 -3.88 -14.62 0.25
N GLY A 10 -4.24 -15.90 0.40
CA GLY A 10 -4.57 -16.49 1.69
C GLY A 10 -3.44 -16.35 2.71
N GLU A 11 -3.78 -16.22 3.99
CA GLU A 11 -2.82 -15.98 5.08
C GLU A 11 -1.68 -17.02 5.12
N ASP A 12 -2.01 -18.28 4.84
CA ASP A 12 -1.08 -19.41 4.75
C ASP A 12 -0.08 -19.29 3.57
N GLN A 13 -0.43 -18.51 2.55
CA GLN A 13 0.36 -18.34 1.33
C GLN A 13 1.16 -17.03 1.30
N GLN A 14 0.85 -16.05 2.14
CA GLN A 14 1.47 -14.71 2.10
C GLN A 14 2.99 -14.76 2.26
N PHE A 15 3.49 -15.60 3.16
CA PHE A 15 4.94 -15.79 3.35
C PHE A 15 5.61 -16.33 2.08
N GLN A 16 5.08 -17.43 1.53
CA GLN A 16 5.62 -18.05 0.33
C GLN A 16 5.52 -17.11 -0.89
N TRP A 17 4.44 -16.34 -0.99
CA TRP A 17 4.27 -15.32 -2.01
C TRP A 17 5.38 -14.27 -1.92
N CYS A 18 5.65 -13.75 -0.73
CA CYS A 18 6.69 -12.76 -0.50
C CYS A 18 8.07 -13.29 -0.89
N GLU A 19 8.40 -14.53 -0.53
CA GLU A 19 9.66 -15.15 -0.92
C GLU A 19 9.79 -15.32 -2.43
N LYS A 20 8.72 -15.70 -3.14
CA LYS A 20 8.76 -15.82 -4.61
C LYS A 20 8.96 -14.46 -5.30
N VAL A 21 8.31 -13.41 -4.80
CA VAL A 21 8.36 -12.07 -5.42
C VAL A 21 9.63 -11.30 -5.07
N LEU A 22 10.06 -11.36 -3.81
CA LEU A 22 11.24 -10.62 -3.34
C LEU A 22 12.52 -11.44 -3.41
N GLY A 23 12.43 -12.77 -3.33
CA GLY A 23 13.58 -13.67 -3.36
C GLY A 23 14.28 -13.73 -4.72
N CYS A 24 13.56 -13.42 -5.81
CA CYS A 24 14.15 -13.31 -7.14
C CYS A 24 14.89 -11.97 -7.37
N LEU A 25 14.77 -11.01 -6.45
CA LEU A 25 15.40 -9.69 -6.56
C LEU A 25 16.76 -9.66 -5.88
N GLN A 26 17.70 -8.95 -6.50
CA GLN A 26 18.96 -8.63 -5.85
C GLN A 26 18.70 -7.68 -4.67
N LYS A 27 19.08 -8.09 -3.47
CA LYS A 27 18.81 -7.36 -2.23
C LYS A 27 19.65 -6.08 -2.07
N THR A 28 20.84 -6.04 -2.68
CA THR A 28 21.72 -4.86 -2.62
C THR A 28 21.07 -3.66 -3.32
N ASN A 29 20.92 -2.54 -2.61
CA ASN A 29 20.25 -1.32 -3.06
C ASN A 29 18.75 -1.47 -3.36
N LEU A 30 18.11 -2.55 -2.89
CA LEU A 30 16.66 -2.70 -2.99
C LEU A 30 15.97 -1.81 -1.95
N LYS A 31 14.96 -1.07 -2.40
CA LYS A 31 14.00 -0.37 -1.54
C LYS A 31 12.59 -0.77 -1.94
N VAL A 32 11.74 -1.05 -0.96
CA VAL A 32 10.37 -1.50 -1.20
C VAL A 32 9.37 -0.44 -0.73
N THR A 33 8.45 -0.07 -1.61
CA THR A 33 7.31 0.80 -1.28
C THR A 33 6.04 0.01 -1.51
N ILE A 34 5.21 -0.13 -0.48
CA ILE A 34 3.93 -0.83 -0.54
C ILE A 34 2.82 0.21 -0.46
N LEU A 35 1.84 0.13 -1.35
CA LEU A 35 0.66 1.00 -1.38
C LEU A 35 -0.58 0.14 -1.23
N SER A 36 -1.48 0.47 -0.31
CA SER A 36 -2.76 -0.23 -0.14
C SER A 36 -3.85 0.73 0.31
N THR A 37 -5.10 0.30 0.15
CA THR A 37 -6.31 0.99 0.60
C THR A 37 -7.08 0.10 1.57
N CYS A 38 -7.72 0.68 2.57
CA CYS A 38 -8.67 -0.03 3.42
C CYS A 38 -9.81 0.92 3.81
N PRO A 39 -10.96 0.39 4.24
CA PRO A 39 -12.04 1.18 4.81
C PRO A 39 -11.56 2.06 5.96
N VAL A 40 -12.07 3.28 6.06
CA VAL A 40 -11.82 4.17 7.21
C VAL A 40 -12.33 3.57 8.53
N SER A 41 -13.31 2.66 8.48
CA SER A 41 -13.79 1.89 9.65
C SER A 41 -12.69 1.04 10.29
N ASP A 42 -11.66 0.68 9.53
CA ASP A 42 -10.57 -0.17 9.99
C ASP A 42 -9.44 0.67 10.62
N TYR A 43 -9.57 2.00 10.62
CA TYR A 43 -8.62 2.89 11.26
C TYR A 43 -8.73 2.79 12.78
N LYS A 44 -7.67 2.26 13.39
CA LYS A 44 -7.56 2.10 14.84
C LYS A 44 -7.01 3.39 15.45
N THR A 45 -7.89 4.17 16.06
CA THR A 45 -7.58 5.45 16.72
C THR A 45 -8.45 5.61 17.97
N PRO A 46 -7.94 6.23 19.05
CA PRO A 46 -8.76 6.60 20.20
C PRO A 46 -9.67 7.82 19.91
N GLU A 47 -9.41 8.58 18.85
CA GLU A 47 -10.23 9.70 18.41
C GLU A 47 -11.43 9.25 17.57
N SER A 48 -12.48 10.09 17.52
CA SER A 48 -13.62 9.84 16.63
C SER A 48 -13.20 9.95 15.17
N THR A 49 -13.53 8.93 14.39
CA THR A 49 -13.29 8.90 12.94
C THR A 49 -14.27 9.77 12.14
N TYR A 50 -15.35 10.27 12.77
CA TYR A 50 -16.43 10.99 12.10
C TYR A 50 -15.98 12.29 11.41
N ASN A 51 -14.99 12.99 11.97
CA ASN A 51 -14.50 14.27 11.43
C ASN A 51 -13.16 14.13 10.68
N LEU A 52 -12.71 12.91 10.40
CA LEU A 52 -11.45 12.71 9.68
C LEU A 52 -11.61 13.11 8.21
N PRO A 53 -10.64 13.84 7.64
CA PRO A 53 -10.64 14.13 6.22
C PRO A 53 -10.33 12.85 5.44
N VAL A 54 -11.34 12.25 4.82
CA VAL A 54 -11.21 11.05 3.99
C VAL A 54 -11.10 11.45 2.51
N PRO A 55 -10.22 10.83 1.70
CA PRO A 55 -9.20 9.85 2.07
C PRO A 55 -7.94 10.46 2.69
N PHE A 56 -7.26 9.71 3.56
CA PHE A 56 -5.99 10.10 4.15
C PHE A 56 -4.97 8.96 4.21
N LEU A 57 -3.68 9.32 4.25
CA LEU A 57 -2.57 8.38 4.32
C LEU A 57 -1.97 8.27 5.72
N LYS A 58 -1.59 7.05 6.07
CA LYS A 58 -0.70 6.74 7.20
C LYS A 58 0.46 5.87 6.72
N ALA A 59 1.60 5.99 7.38
CA ALA A 59 2.81 5.25 7.00
C ALA A 59 3.34 4.34 8.11
N VAL A 60 3.85 3.17 7.71
CA VAL A 60 4.67 2.29 8.56
C VAL A 60 5.99 2.03 7.87
N LYS A 61 7.09 2.09 8.61
CA LYS A 61 8.45 1.95 8.08
C LYS A 61 9.18 0.81 8.74
N THR A 62 10.04 0.13 7.99
CA THR A 62 11.07 -0.73 8.60
C THR A 62 12.14 0.12 9.26
N LYS A 63 12.88 -0.47 10.23
CA LYS A 63 13.97 0.25 10.91
C LYS A 63 15.09 0.71 9.96
N HIS A 64 15.19 0.06 8.80
CA HIS A 64 16.20 0.35 7.77
C HIS A 64 15.79 1.49 6.84
N TYR A 65 14.53 1.96 6.90
CA TYR A 65 14.06 3.09 6.11
C TYR A 65 14.29 4.41 6.88
N THR A 66 15.33 5.14 6.49
CA THR A 66 15.78 6.37 7.16
C THR A 66 15.15 7.65 6.62
N GLU A 67 14.47 7.59 5.48
CA GLU A 67 13.86 8.76 4.86
C GLU A 67 12.57 9.20 5.55
N GLY A 68 12.23 10.48 5.37
CA GLY A 68 10.94 11.04 5.77
C GLY A 68 9.78 10.49 4.94
N THR A 69 8.57 10.60 5.48
CA THR A 69 7.32 10.25 4.78
C THR A 69 6.49 11.51 4.59
N PRO A 70 5.75 11.67 3.49
CA PRO A 70 4.91 12.84 3.24
C PRO A 70 3.62 12.85 4.08
N CYS A 71 3.36 11.79 4.85
CA CYS A 71 2.22 11.64 5.74
C CYS A 71 2.67 11.16 7.13
N GLY A 72 1.76 11.27 8.10
CA GLY A 72 2.01 10.86 9.49
C GLY A 72 2.17 9.34 9.65
N PRO A 73 2.83 8.89 10.73
CA PRO A 73 2.95 7.46 11.02
C PRO A 73 1.58 6.87 11.37
N LEU A 74 1.44 5.56 11.21
CA LEU A 74 0.31 4.81 11.76
C LEU A 74 0.31 4.89 13.29
N GLU A 75 -0.89 4.98 13.90
CA GLU A 75 -1.05 5.06 15.35
C GLU A 75 -0.49 3.82 16.05
N GLN A 76 -0.07 3.98 17.30
CA GLN A 76 0.35 2.85 18.12
C GLN A 76 -0.88 2.15 18.74
N PRO A 77 -0.92 0.80 18.76
CA PRO A 77 0.07 -0.11 18.17
C PRO A 77 -0.07 -0.13 16.64
N ASN A 78 1.03 0.06 15.93
CA ASN A 78 1.12 0.19 14.47
C ASN A 78 0.93 -1.13 13.74
N ILE A 79 -0.22 -1.78 13.98
CA ILE A 79 -0.57 -3.09 13.48
C ILE A 79 -0.87 -2.99 11.98
N VAL A 80 -0.14 -3.78 11.21
CA VAL A 80 -0.37 -4.03 9.78
C VAL A 80 -0.72 -5.50 9.64
N ASP A 81 -1.67 -5.82 8.77
CA ASP A 81 -2.13 -7.18 8.49
C ASP A 81 -2.03 -7.54 6.99
N GLY A 82 -2.39 -8.78 6.68
CA GLY A 82 -2.43 -9.33 5.34
C GLY A 82 -1.08 -9.29 4.60
N LEU A 83 -1.17 -9.26 3.27
CA LEU A 83 0.00 -9.27 2.41
C LEU A 83 0.98 -8.11 2.68
N PRO A 84 0.55 -6.85 2.92
CA PRO A 84 1.46 -5.77 3.31
C PRO A 84 2.29 -6.11 4.56
N ALA A 85 1.70 -6.76 5.56
CA ALA A 85 2.42 -7.19 6.76
C ALA A 85 3.51 -8.22 6.44
N ALA A 86 3.19 -9.22 5.63
CA ALA A 86 4.16 -10.23 5.21
C ALA A 86 5.35 -9.62 4.44
N VAL A 87 5.08 -8.67 3.53
CA VAL A 87 6.12 -7.94 2.79
C VAL A 87 6.98 -7.09 3.75
N MET A 88 6.35 -6.36 4.67
CA MET A 88 7.05 -5.54 5.66
C MET A 88 7.92 -6.39 6.60
N ALA A 89 7.40 -7.53 7.05
CA ALA A 89 8.13 -8.49 7.89
C ALA A 89 9.35 -9.06 7.15
N HIS A 90 9.18 -9.49 5.90
CA HIS A 90 10.29 -9.95 5.06
C HIS A 90 11.36 -8.86 4.94
N CYS A 91 10.96 -7.63 4.61
CA CYS A 91 11.92 -6.52 4.47
C CYS A 91 12.65 -6.22 5.78
N GLN A 92 11.94 -6.26 6.91
CA GLN A 92 12.52 -6.05 8.23
C GLN A 92 13.57 -7.12 8.58
N VAL A 93 13.27 -8.40 8.34
CA VAL A 93 14.18 -9.53 8.61
C VAL A 93 15.44 -9.46 7.74
N TRP A 94 15.28 -9.13 6.46
CA TRP A 94 16.37 -9.14 5.48
C TRP A 94 17.13 -7.82 5.36
N GLY A 95 16.90 -6.85 6.25
CA GLY A 95 17.65 -5.59 6.22
C GLY A 95 17.24 -4.62 5.12
N ILE A 96 16.07 -4.83 4.49
CA ILE A 96 15.63 -4.06 3.32
C ILE A 96 14.88 -2.80 3.80
N PRO A 97 15.29 -1.59 3.36
CA PRO A 97 14.53 -0.37 3.60
C PRO A 97 13.15 -0.47 2.94
N ALA A 98 12.08 -0.43 3.73
CA ALA A 98 10.72 -0.48 3.24
C ALA A 98 9.78 0.48 3.95
N VAL A 99 8.80 0.97 3.20
CA VAL A 99 7.71 1.82 3.68
C VAL A 99 6.39 1.32 3.13
N TYR A 100 5.41 1.20 4.02
CA TYR A 100 4.03 0.91 3.71
C TYR A 100 3.18 2.17 3.87
N TYR A 101 2.41 2.50 2.83
CA TYR A 101 1.40 3.55 2.87
C TYR A 101 0.01 2.92 2.83
N GLN A 102 -0.73 3.11 3.91
CA GLN A 102 -2.13 2.75 4.03
C GLN A 102 -2.99 3.98 3.75
N CYS A 103 -3.84 3.91 2.74
CA CYS A 103 -4.88 4.89 2.50
C CYS A 103 -6.17 4.43 3.16
N TYR A 104 -6.72 5.25 4.03
CA TYR A 104 -8.04 5.06 4.63
C TYR A 104 -9.07 5.81 3.78
N THR A 105 -10.06 5.09 3.28
CA THR A 105 -11.07 5.60 2.36
C THR A 105 -12.46 5.08 2.71
N ASP A 106 -13.51 5.80 2.37
CA ASP A 106 -14.93 5.44 2.62
C ASP A 106 -15.58 4.73 1.43
N ILE A 107 -14.84 4.58 0.33
CA ILE A 107 -15.30 3.95 -0.90
C ILE A 107 -14.69 2.56 -1.10
N THR A 108 -15.52 1.63 -1.57
CA THR A 108 -15.14 0.25 -1.83
C THR A 108 -14.44 0.06 -3.18
N LYS A 109 -14.56 1.03 -4.09
CA LYS A 109 -13.94 1.02 -5.41
C LYS A 109 -12.94 2.15 -5.52
N LEU A 110 -11.76 1.85 -6.08
CA LEU A 110 -10.73 2.85 -6.30
C LEU A 110 -11.24 3.95 -7.24
N ASP A 111 -11.35 5.17 -6.72
CA ASP A 111 -11.78 6.34 -7.46
C ASP A 111 -10.61 7.31 -7.71
N SER A 112 -10.89 8.44 -8.37
CA SER A 112 -9.87 9.46 -8.59
C SER A 112 -9.42 10.16 -7.31
N VAL A 113 -10.28 10.31 -6.30
CA VAL A 113 -9.95 11.03 -5.06
C VAL A 113 -8.98 10.21 -4.20
N THR A 114 -9.20 8.90 -4.09
CA THR A 114 -8.31 7.97 -3.39
C THR A 114 -6.96 7.85 -4.09
N ILE A 115 -6.93 7.87 -5.43
CA ILE A 115 -5.68 7.92 -6.19
C ILE A 115 -4.92 9.23 -5.91
N GLU A 116 -5.64 10.34 -5.84
CA GLU A 116 -5.08 11.66 -5.55
C GLU A 116 -4.44 11.73 -4.17
N ALA A 117 -4.98 11.01 -3.18
CA ALA A 117 -4.37 10.89 -1.85
C ALA A 117 -2.93 10.35 -1.90
N PHE A 118 -2.59 9.52 -2.89
CA PHE A 118 -1.23 9.02 -3.10
C PHE A 118 -0.30 9.99 -3.82
N ARG A 119 -0.79 11.14 -4.32
CA ARG A 119 0.04 12.11 -5.06
C ARG A 119 1.32 12.49 -4.31
N PRO A 120 1.32 12.82 -3.00
CA PRO A 120 2.55 13.18 -2.30
C PRO A 120 3.62 12.07 -2.33
N VAL A 121 3.19 10.81 -2.33
CA VAL A 121 4.07 9.64 -2.43
C VAL A 121 4.56 9.45 -3.88
N LEU A 122 3.68 9.61 -4.86
CA LEU A 122 3.98 9.44 -6.28
C LEU A 122 4.84 10.57 -6.86
N SER A 123 4.72 11.79 -6.32
CA SER A 123 5.52 12.96 -6.70
C SER A 123 6.95 12.92 -6.15
N CYS A 124 7.28 11.98 -5.27
CA CYS A 124 8.66 11.77 -4.83
C CYS A 124 9.55 11.36 -6.03
N GLN A 125 10.75 11.92 -6.14
CA GLN A 125 11.66 11.79 -7.30
C GLN A 125 11.97 10.34 -7.74
N ARG A 126 11.79 9.35 -6.85
CA ARG A 126 11.96 7.92 -7.16
C ARG A 126 10.69 7.22 -7.68
N MET A 127 9.52 7.77 -7.36
CA MET A 127 8.21 7.29 -7.81
C MET A 127 7.64 8.13 -8.94
N SER A 128 8.25 9.29 -9.22
CA SER A 128 7.85 10.20 -10.28
C SER A 128 7.93 9.56 -11.66
N LEU A 129 8.70 8.49 -11.87
CA LEU A 129 8.66 7.69 -13.11
C LEU A 129 7.34 6.93 -13.29
N LEU A 130 6.69 6.50 -12.20
CA LEU A 130 5.34 5.94 -12.23
C LEU A 130 4.30 7.03 -12.51
N ALA A 131 4.57 8.25 -12.02
CA ALA A 131 3.74 9.43 -12.29
C ALA A 131 3.92 9.99 -13.72
N ALA A 132 5.15 10.02 -14.23
CA ALA A 132 5.55 10.66 -15.49
C ALA A 132 5.32 9.76 -16.71
N LYS A 133 5.30 8.43 -16.56
CA LYS A 133 4.84 7.53 -17.64
C LYS A 133 3.35 7.64 -17.94
N SER A 134 2.59 8.38 -17.14
CA SER A 134 1.18 8.60 -17.38
C SER A 134 0.79 10.06 -17.13
N GLU A 135 0.53 10.81 -18.19
CA GLU A 135 -0.28 12.04 -18.11
C GLU A 135 -1.68 11.77 -17.51
N ASN A 136 -2.05 10.50 -17.33
CA ASN A 136 -3.22 10.02 -16.62
C ASN A 136 -2.87 8.95 -15.56
N ILE A 137 -2.24 9.33 -14.44
CA ILE A 137 -2.03 8.46 -13.25
C ILE A 137 -3.31 7.75 -12.86
N THR A 138 -4.42 8.49 -12.91
CA THR A 138 -5.78 8.01 -12.68
C THR A 138 -6.21 6.92 -13.66
N GLN A 139 -5.85 7.01 -14.95
CA GLN A 139 -6.22 5.98 -15.93
C GLN A 139 -5.30 4.76 -15.88
N THR A 140 -4.00 4.93 -15.58
CA THR A 140 -3.10 3.78 -15.41
C THR A 140 -3.52 2.99 -14.17
N LEU A 141 -3.68 3.64 -13.01
CA LEU A 141 -4.15 2.98 -11.80
C LEU A 141 -5.57 2.40 -11.97
N LYS A 142 -6.50 3.11 -12.65
CA LYS A 142 -7.84 2.56 -12.96
C LYS A 142 -7.81 1.38 -13.94
N LYS A 143 -7.03 1.44 -15.03
CA LYS A 143 -6.91 0.31 -16.00
C LYS A 143 -6.32 -0.93 -15.33
N THR A 144 -5.34 -0.71 -14.45
CA THR A 144 -4.68 -1.74 -13.64
C THR A 144 -5.65 -2.36 -12.64
N VAL A 145 -6.59 -1.60 -12.07
CA VAL A 145 -7.59 -2.11 -11.09
C VAL A 145 -8.84 -2.72 -11.76
N GLN A 146 -9.31 -2.19 -12.90
CA GLN A 146 -10.50 -2.67 -13.62
C GLN A 146 -10.39 -4.11 -14.15
N THR A 147 -9.20 -4.70 -14.20
CA THR A 147 -9.01 -6.11 -14.60
C THR A 147 -9.40 -7.12 -13.49
N THR A 148 -10.01 -6.65 -12.40
CA THR A 148 -10.16 -7.42 -11.15
C THR A 148 -11.60 -7.51 -10.66
N GLU A 149 -12.57 -7.67 -11.56
CA GLU A 149 -13.92 -8.08 -11.16
C GLU A 149 -13.95 -9.56 -10.76
N VAL A 150 -13.43 -9.89 -9.58
CA VAL A 150 -13.83 -11.13 -8.92
C VAL A 150 -15.19 -10.87 -8.29
N GLN A 151 -16.23 -11.42 -8.91
CA GLN A 151 -17.60 -11.41 -8.45
C GLN A 151 -17.67 -11.93 -7.00
N SER A 152 -17.74 -11.01 -6.04
CA SER A 152 -18.11 -11.33 -4.66
C SER A 152 -19.61 -11.58 -4.65
N ASN A 153 -20.01 -12.84 -4.81
CA ASN A 153 -21.40 -13.26 -4.62
C ASN A 153 -21.71 -13.17 -3.12
N LEU A 154 -22.33 -12.07 -2.70
CA LEU A 154 -22.95 -11.95 -1.40
C LEU A 154 -24.34 -12.60 -1.50
N TYR A 155 -24.55 -13.71 -0.79
CA TYR A 155 -25.89 -14.21 -0.51
C TYR A 155 -26.37 -13.55 0.78
N ILE A 156 -27.52 -12.86 0.70
CA ILE A 156 -28.28 -12.34 1.85
C ILE A 156 -29.11 -13.49 2.43
#